data_AF-A0A443S0X7-F1
#
_entry.id   AF-A0A443S0X7-F1
#
_cell.length_a   1.000
_cell.length_b   1.000
_cell.length_c   1.000
_cell.angle_alpha   90.00
_cell.angle_beta   90.00
_cell.angle_gamma   90.00
#
_symmetry.space_group_name_H-M   'P 1'
#
loop_
_entity.id
_entity.type
_entity.pdbx_description
1 polymer ?
#
loop_
_entity_poly.entity_id
_entity_poly.type
_entity_poly.pdbx_seq_one_letter_code
_entity_poly.pdbx_strand_id
1 'polypeptide(L)'
;MDSIRSATVQAPPNIAVIKYWGKVDEELVLALNDSVSVTLSVDELCATTTVAVSSKFTEDRMWLNDEEIPIVTNKRLVNLLRHG
;
A
#
# COMPACT_ATOMS: atom_id res chain seq x y z
N MET A 1 -27.54 -14.03 3.09
CA MET A 1 -26.54 -14.47 2.11
C MET A 1 -25.24 -13.79 2.46
N ASP A 2 -24.21 -14.55 2.85
CA ASP A 2 -22.87 -14.00 3.05
C ASP A 2 -22.28 -13.64 1.68
N SER A 3 -22.19 -12.34 1.39
CA SER A 3 -21.59 -11.85 0.14
C SER A 3 -20.17 -11.34 0.39
N ILE A 4 -19.24 -11.73 -0.48
CA ILE A 4 -17.93 -11.07 -0.57
C ILE A 4 -18.18 -9.65 -1.11
N ARG A 5 -17.67 -8.64 -0.41
CA ARG A 5 -17.58 -7.28 -0.93
C ARG A 5 -16.13 -7.04 -1.34
N SER A 6 -15.92 -6.49 -2.52
CA SER A 6 -14.58 -6.17 -3.00
C SER A 6 -14.53 -4.79 -3.65
N ALA A 7 -13.33 -4.21 -3.64
CA ALA A 7 -13.00 -3.00 -4.37
C ALA A 7 -11.63 -3.19 -5.03
N THR A 8 -11.51 -2.75 -6.27
CA THR A 8 -10.26 -2.79 -7.04
C THR A 8 -9.88 -1.38 -7.45
N VAL A 9 -8.63 -1.01 -7.22
CA VAL A 9 -8.09 0.33 -7.52
C VAL A 9 -6.74 0.18 -8.20
N GLN A 10 -6.44 1.11 -9.11
CA GLN A 10 -5.12 1.29 -9.70
C GLN A 10 -4.46 2.55 -9.12
N ALA A 11 -3.22 2.43 -8.65
CA ALA A 11 -2.43 3.54 -8.13
C ALA A 11 -1.22 3.81 -9.04
N PRO A 12 -1.00 5.06 -9.47
CA PRO A 12 0.16 5.41 -10.28
C PRO A 12 1.44 5.51 -9.44
N PRO A 13 2.61 5.18 -10.01
CA PRO A 13 3.89 5.55 -9.43
C PRO A 13 4.17 7.05 -9.64
N ASN A 14 5.19 7.55 -8.95
CA ASN A 14 5.68 8.92 -9.12
C ASN A 14 7.21 8.95 -9.25
N ILE A 15 7.73 10.00 -9.89
CA ILE A 15 9.16 10.28 -9.99
C ILE A 15 9.49 11.59 -9.30
N ALA A 16 10.33 11.54 -8.27
CA ALA A 16 10.75 12.72 -7.52
C ALA A 16 11.67 13.63 -8.36
N VAL A 17 11.29 14.91 -8.48
CA VAL A 17 12.12 15.98 -9.06
C VAL A 17 12.89 16.75 -7.96
N ILE A 18 12.30 16.86 -6.76
CA ILE A 18 12.99 17.19 -5.51
C ILE A 18 12.98 15.94 -4.64
N LYS A 19 14.15 15.48 -4.21
CA LYS A 19 14.33 14.14 -3.64
C LYS A 19 13.93 14.09 -2.16
N TYR A 20 13.17 13.06 -1.81
CA TYR A 20 13.07 12.57 -0.44
C TYR A 20 14.33 11.74 -0.13
N TRP A 21 15.20 12.23 0.76
CA TRP A 21 16.42 11.50 1.11
C TRP A 21 16.86 11.73 2.56
N GLY A 22 16.71 10.68 3.37
CA GLY A 22 16.97 10.70 4.81
C GLY A 22 15.70 10.94 5.65
N LYS A 23 15.74 10.43 6.88
CA LYS A 23 14.62 10.47 7.84
C LYS A 23 15.07 11.13 9.12
N VAL A 24 14.22 11.98 9.68
CA VAL A 24 14.39 12.48 11.05
C VAL A 24 13.82 11.49 12.06
N ASP A 25 12.78 10.76 11.67
CA ASP A 25 12.13 9.73 12.48
C ASP A 25 11.81 8.51 11.59
N GLU A 26 12.37 7.35 11.95
CA GLU A 26 12.17 6.11 11.17
C GLU A 26 10.85 5.41 11.45
N GLU A 27 10.31 5.55 12.67
CA GLU A 27 9.07 4.89 13.09
C GLU A 27 7.86 5.57 12.46
N LEU A 28 7.84 6.91 12.49
CA LEU A 28 6.81 7.73 11.87
C LEU A 28 7.06 7.98 10.37
N VAL A 29 8.25 7.63 9.86
CA VAL A 29 8.65 7.87 8.46
C VAL A 29 8.64 9.37 8.12
N LEU A 30 9.14 10.21 9.04
CA LEU A 30 9.21 11.66 8.83
C LEU A 30 10.48 12.04 8.05
N ALA A 31 10.28 12.82 6.99
CA ALA A 31 11.35 13.29 6.11
C ALA A 31 12.25 14.34 6.79
N LEU A 32 13.52 14.40 6.38
CA LEU A 32 14.38 15.55 6.72
C LEU A 32 14.04 16.82 5.93
N ASN A 33 13.44 16.66 4.76
CA ASN A 33 13.12 17.75 3.85
C ASN A 33 11.86 17.43 3.04
N ASP A 34 11.20 18.48 2.55
CA ASP A 34 10.11 18.34 1.60
C ASP A 34 10.60 17.73 0.28
N SER A 35 9.67 17.07 -0.41
CA SER A 35 9.92 16.48 -1.74
C SER A 35 8.82 16.87 -2.70
N VAL A 36 9.13 16.86 -3.99
CA VAL A 36 8.20 17.17 -5.08
C VAL A 36 8.39 16.11 -6.15
N SER A 37 7.30 15.52 -6.63
CA SER A 37 7.32 14.47 -7.64
C SER A 37 6.27 14.72 -8.72
N VAL A 38 6.46 14.06 -9.86
CA VAL A 38 5.49 14.01 -10.94
C VAL A 38 4.85 12.63 -10.95
N THR A 39 3.52 12.59 -10.97
CA THR A 39 2.74 11.35 -11.09
C THR A 39 2.73 10.88 -12.55
N LEU A 40 3.01 9.59 -12.77
CA LEU A 40 2.94 9.00 -14.11
C LEU A 40 1.52 8.55 -14.44
N SER A 41 1.22 8.39 -15.73
CA SER A 41 -0.09 7.89 -16.16
C SER A 41 -0.28 6.43 -15.72
N VAL A 42 -1.49 6.12 -15.23
CA VAL A 42 -1.88 4.73 -14.90
C VAL A 42 -1.96 3.82 -16.11
N ASP A 43 -2.12 4.40 -17.31
CA ASP A 43 -2.16 3.66 -18.59
C ASP A 43 -0.79 3.10 -18.98
N GLU A 44 0.30 3.70 -18.47
CA GLU A 44 1.68 3.29 -18.75
C GLU A 44 2.23 2.38 -17.65
N LEU A 45 2.04 2.77 -16.39
CA LEU A 45 2.56 2.05 -15.24
C LEU A 45 1.66 2.26 -14.03
N CYS A 46 1.26 1.18 -13.38
CA CYS A 46 0.47 1.24 -12.15
C CYS A 46 0.65 -0.03 -11.29
N ALA A 47 0.24 0.08 -10.03
CA ALA A 47 -0.04 -1.07 -9.18
C ALA A 47 -1.56 -1.24 -9.08
N THR A 48 -2.06 -2.44 -9.38
CA THR A 48 -3.48 -2.80 -9.20
C THR A 48 -3.64 -3.55 -7.90
N THR A 49 -4.56 -3.11 -7.05
CA THR A 49 -4.84 -3.76 -5.76
C THR A 49 -6.33 -4.03 -5.62
N THR A 50 -6.68 -5.26 -5.26
CA THR A 50 -8.04 -5.65 -4.90
C THR A 50 -8.09 -5.98 -3.42
N VAL A 51 -9.03 -5.36 -2.71
CA VAL A 51 -9.36 -5.69 -1.33
C VAL A 51 -10.71 -6.40 -1.32
N ALA A 52 -10.81 -7.51 -0.59
CA ALA A 52 -12.05 -8.26 -0.42
C ALA A 52 -12.32 -8.52 1.06
N VAL A 53 -13.59 -8.39 1.47
CA VAL A 53 -14.04 -8.64 2.84
C VAL A 53 -15.26 -9.56 2.84
N SER A 54 -15.30 -10.47 3.81
CA SER A 54 -16.37 -11.45 3.98
C SER A 54 -16.39 -11.94 5.42
N SER A 55 -17.58 -12.26 5.95
CA SER A 55 -17.75 -12.91 7.26
C SER A 55 -17.12 -14.30 7.34
N LYS A 56 -16.78 -14.90 6.19
CA LYS A 56 -16.14 -16.23 6.09
C LYS A 56 -14.62 -16.19 6.12
N PHE A 57 -14.00 -15.02 5.97
CA PHE A 57 -12.54 -14.93 6.06
C PHE A 57 -12.13 -14.97 7.52
N THR A 58 -11.24 -15.91 7.86
CA THR A 58 -10.81 -16.18 9.24
C THR A 58 -9.55 -15.42 9.63
N GLU A 59 -8.85 -14.85 8.65
CA GLU A 59 -7.58 -14.16 8.82
C GLU A 59 -7.35 -13.16 7.69
N ASP A 60 -6.54 -12.13 7.96
CA ASP A 60 -6.06 -11.19 6.95
C ASP A 60 -4.92 -11.83 6.15
N ARG A 61 -5.04 -11.84 4.83
CA ARG A 61 -4.06 -12.40 3.90
C ARG A 61 -3.78 -11.43 2.77
N MET A 62 -2.54 -11.44 2.28
CA MET A 62 -2.10 -10.57 1.19
C MET A 62 -1.29 -11.39 0.18
N TRP A 63 -1.51 -11.09 -1.09
CA TRP A 63 -0.71 -11.59 -2.19
C TRP A 63 -0.11 -10.41 -2.95
N LEU A 64 1.13 -10.58 -3.41
CA LEU A 64 1.81 -9.65 -4.30
C LEU A 64 2.37 -10.45 -5.46
N ASN A 65 1.94 -10.13 -6.68
CA ASN A 65 2.32 -10.86 -7.89
C ASN A 65 2.14 -12.38 -7.75
N ASP A 66 0.96 -12.79 -7.26
CA ASP A 66 0.55 -14.18 -7.00
C ASP A 66 1.30 -14.91 -5.87
N GLU A 67 2.28 -14.28 -5.23
CA GLU A 67 2.97 -14.83 -4.06
C GLU A 67 2.33 -14.34 -2.76
N GLU A 68 2.02 -15.26 -1.84
CA GLU A 68 1.47 -14.92 -0.53
C GLU A 68 2.54 -14.30 0.36
N ILE A 69 2.26 -13.11 0.89
CA ILE A 69 3.15 -12.37 1.81
C ILE A 69 2.50 -12.30 3.19
N PRO A 70 3.19 -12.76 4.25
CA PRO A 70 2.66 -12.64 5.61
C PRO A 70 2.50 -11.17 6.02
N ILE A 71 1.28 -10.78 6.39
CA ILE A 71 1.00 -9.40 6.85
C ILE A 71 1.64 -9.15 8.22
N VAL A 72 1.52 -10.11 9.13
CA VAL A 72 1.94 -9.97 10.54
C VAL A 72 3.43 -9.71 10.73
N THR A 73 4.27 -10.10 9.77
CA THR A 73 5.73 -9.86 9.82
C THR A 73 6.11 -8.47 9.31
N ASN A 74 5.21 -7.78 8.60
CA ASN A 74 5.44 -6.46 8.05
C ASN A 74 4.80 -5.39 8.94
N LYS A 75 5.61 -4.79 9.81
CA LYS A 75 5.17 -3.73 10.74
C LYS A 75 4.43 -2.57 10.05
N ARG A 76 4.78 -2.24 8.80
CA ARG A 76 4.12 -1.16 8.06
C ARG A 76 2.70 -1.54 7.63
N LEU A 77 2.51 -2.75 7.13
CA LEU A 77 1.18 -3.24 6.75
C LEU A 77 0.26 -3.38 7.97
N VAL A 78 0.80 -3.89 9.08
CA VAL A 78 0.06 -3.97 10.34
C VAL A 78 -0.37 -2.59 10.83
N ASN A 79 0.52 -1.59 10.80
CA ASN A 79 0.18 -0.23 11.20
C ASN A 79 -0.89 0.39 10.28
N LEU A 80 -0.78 0.18 8.96
CA LEU A 80 -1.76 0.65 7.99
C LEU A 80 -3.16 0.09 8.24
N LEU A 81 -3.28 -1.23 8.42
CA LEU A 81 -4.58 -1.90 8.61
C LEU A 81 -5.23 -1.58 9.96
N ARG A 82 -4.45 -1.24 10.99
CA ARG A 82 -4.96 -0.89 12.32
C ARG A 82 -5.43 0.55 12.46
N HIS A 83 -4.86 1.47 11.68
CA HIS A 83 -5.04 2.91 11.86
C HIS A 83 -5.53 3.66 10.61
N GLY A 84 -5.67 2.97 9.48
CA GLY A 84 -6.19 3.52 8.22
C GLY A 84 -7.70 3.63 8.15
#